data_AF-A0A352T183-F1
#
_entry.id   AF-A0A352T183-F1
#
_cell.length_a   1.000
_cell.length_b   1.000
_cell.length_c   1.000
_cell.angle_alpha   90.00
_cell.angle_beta   90.00
_cell.angle_gamma   90.00
#
_symmetry.space_group_name_H-M   'P 1'
#
loop_
_entity.id
_entity.type
_entity.pdbx_description
1 polymer ?
#
loop_
_entity_poly.entity_id
_entity_poly.type
_entity_poly.pdbx_seq_one_letter_code
_entity_poly.pdbx_strand_id
1 'polypeptide(L)'
;MNWEPWTGCYKISDGCTNCYFYGPHAKRYGQNTIQKTDKFNWPIRTNAKGEYNIKGNKILATCFATDFFLPETDEWRKEVWPIIKERTDIEFLILTKRIDRFLVSLPPDWGAGYDNVNIGCTVENQKLANDRLPLFLSYPIKRRFIACAPLLEAID
;
A
#
# COMPACT_ATOMS: atom_id res chain seq x y z
N MET A 1 5.96 -1.92 13.68
CA MET A 1 5.67 -0.49 13.40
C MET A 1 5.37 -0.39 11.92
N ASN A 2 4.25 0.22 11.55
CA ASN A 2 3.87 0.46 10.16
C ASN A 2 4.25 1.89 9.75
N TRP A 3 4.35 2.14 8.46
CA TRP A 3 4.45 3.48 7.90
C TRP A 3 3.17 3.85 7.17
N GLU A 4 2.52 4.90 7.66
CA GLU A 4 1.24 5.41 7.14
C GLU A 4 1.47 6.88 6.75
N PRO A 5 1.98 7.17 5.53
CA PRO A 5 2.28 8.54 5.09
C PRO A 5 1.01 9.41 4.96
N TRP A 6 -0.14 8.79 4.77
CA TRP A 6 -1.46 9.39 4.83
C TRP A 6 -2.41 8.52 5.66
N THR A 7 -3.58 9.08 5.98
CA THR A 7 -4.69 8.38 6.63
C THR A 7 -5.95 8.53 5.79
N GLY A 8 -6.96 7.74 6.15
CA GLY A 8 -8.26 7.74 5.49
C GLY A 8 -8.38 6.66 4.43
N CYS A 9 -9.57 6.16 4.18
CA CYS A 9 -9.87 5.23 3.09
C CYS A 9 -11.39 5.19 2.87
N TYR A 10 -11.84 4.61 1.76
CA TYR A 10 -13.25 4.42 1.48
C TYR A 10 -13.51 3.09 0.75
N LYS A 11 -14.76 2.66 0.75
CA LYS A 11 -15.20 1.40 0.14
C LYS A 11 -14.93 1.42 -1.37
N ILE A 12 -14.32 0.34 -1.88
CA ILE A 12 -14.10 0.07 -3.32
C ILE A 12 -14.67 -1.28 -3.77
N SER A 13 -14.97 -2.16 -2.81
CA SER A 13 -15.50 -3.51 -3.03
C SER A 13 -16.32 -3.94 -1.81
N ASP A 14 -17.12 -5.00 -1.93
CA ASP A 14 -17.86 -5.56 -0.80
C ASP A 14 -16.99 -6.12 0.31
N GLY A 15 -15.74 -6.47 0.00
CA GLY A 15 -14.73 -6.80 1.00
C GLY A 15 -14.46 -5.67 1.99
N CYS A 16 -14.70 -4.42 1.61
CA CYS A 16 -14.57 -3.28 2.52
C CYS A 16 -15.62 -3.29 3.65
N THR A 17 -16.79 -3.90 3.43
CA THR A 17 -17.82 -4.04 4.46
C THR A 17 -17.30 -4.82 5.66
N ASN A 18 -16.47 -5.84 5.43
CA ASN A 18 -15.85 -6.66 6.49
C ASN A 18 -14.39 -6.29 6.75
N CYS A 19 -13.95 -5.11 6.32
CA CYS A 19 -12.58 -4.67 6.52
C CYS A 19 -12.30 -4.42 8.00
N TYR A 20 -11.25 -5.05 8.54
CA TYR A 20 -10.85 -4.91 9.93
C TYR A 20 -10.39 -3.49 10.31
N PHE A 21 -10.09 -2.61 9.34
CA PHE A 21 -9.75 -1.20 9.58
C PHE A 21 -10.92 -0.24 9.37
N TYR A 22 -11.73 -0.44 8.32
CA TYR A 22 -12.73 0.53 7.87
C TYR A 22 -14.15 -0.03 7.76
N GLY A 23 -14.39 -1.30 8.06
CA GLY A 23 -15.73 -1.86 8.11
C GLY A 23 -16.55 -1.29 9.28
N PRO A 24 -17.88 -1.47 9.31
CA PRO A 24 -18.77 -0.90 10.33
C PRO A 24 -18.41 -1.24 11.78
N HIS A 25 -17.69 -2.34 12.00
CA HIS A 25 -17.25 -2.79 13.33
C HIS A 25 -15.80 -2.40 13.67
N ALA A 26 -15.12 -1.68 12.78
CA ALA A 26 -13.72 -1.32 12.95
C ALA A 26 -13.55 0.04 13.61
N LYS A 27 -12.40 0.22 14.30
CA LYS A 27 -12.07 1.46 15.03
C LYS A 27 -12.03 2.72 14.15
N ARG A 28 -11.75 2.58 12.85
CA ARG A 28 -11.64 3.72 11.91
C ARG A 28 -12.83 3.83 10.96
N TYR A 29 -13.95 3.18 11.27
CA TYR A 29 -15.18 3.33 10.49
C TYR A 29 -15.56 4.82 10.35
N GLY A 30 -15.92 5.24 9.14
CA GLY A 30 -16.29 6.62 8.82
C GLY A 30 -15.12 7.61 8.69
N GLN A 31 -13.87 7.21 8.94
CA GLN A 31 -12.69 8.06 8.76
C GLN A 31 -12.27 8.11 7.29
N ASN A 32 -13.11 8.70 6.44
CA ASN A 32 -12.92 8.67 4.98
C ASN A 32 -12.08 9.83 4.45
N THR A 33 -11.80 10.84 5.28
CA THR A 33 -11.02 12.02 4.87
C THR A 33 -9.56 11.65 4.64
N ILE A 34 -9.09 11.81 3.39
CA ILE A 34 -7.71 11.53 3.03
C ILE A 34 -6.82 12.72 3.38
N GLN A 35 -5.79 12.50 4.20
CA GLN A 35 -4.88 13.55 4.69
C GLN A 35 -3.46 13.03 4.87
N LYS A 36 -2.45 13.83 4.53
CA LYS A 36 -1.05 13.54 4.89
C LYS A 36 -0.91 13.47 6.41
N THR A 37 -0.11 12.53 6.92
CA THR A 37 0.19 12.43 8.36
C THR A 37 1.45 13.19 8.72
N ASP A 38 1.64 13.42 10.01
CA ASP A 38 2.90 13.88 10.60
C ASP A 38 4.04 12.85 10.45
N LYS A 39 3.78 11.68 9.88
CA LYS A 39 4.75 10.61 9.61
C LYS A 39 5.02 10.41 8.13
N PHE A 40 4.64 11.37 7.28
CA PHE A 40 4.84 11.35 5.83
C PHE A 40 6.24 10.87 5.43
N ASN A 41 7.29 11.49 5.96
CA ASN A 41 8.69 11.16 5.66
C ASN A 41 9.39 10.33 6.75
N TRP A 42 8.65 9.60 7.60
CA TRP A 42 9.21 8.86 8.74
C TRP A 42 10.38 7.91 8.43
N PRO A 43 10.40 7.18 7.29
CA PRO A 43 11.51 6.29 6.98
C PRO A 43 12.86 7.00 6.82
N ILE A 44 12.89 8.26 6.39
CA ILE A 44 14.15 8.99 6.20
C ILE A 44 14.46 9.94 7.35
N ARG A 45 13.59 10.03 8.37
CA ARG A 45 13.91 10.83 9.56
C ARG A 45 15.04 10.18 10.34
N THR A 46 15.98 10.99 10.77
CA THR A 46 17.11 10.57 11.58
C THR A 46 17.04 11.14 13.00
N ASN A 47 17.76 10.50 13.92
CA ASN A 47 18.04 11.07 15.22
C ASN A 47 19.20 12.07 15.16
N ALA A 48 19.58 12.66 16.30
CA ALA A 48 20.69 13.62 16.40
C ALA A 48 22.07 13.05 15.99
N LYS A 49 22.20 11.71 15.93
CA LYS A 49 23.43 11.02 15.49
C LYS A 49 23.43 10.71 13.99
N GLY A 50 22.40 11.14 13.25
CA GLY A 50 22.25 10.84 11.82
C GLY A 50 21.77 9.42 11.52
N GLU A 51 21.35 8.64 12.52
CA GLU A 51 20.82 7.30 12.29
C GLU A 51 19.32 7.36 11.98
N TYR A 52 18.84 6.59 10.99
CA TYR A 52 17.41 6.47 10.72
C TYR A 52 16.62 6.02 11.96
N ASN A 53 15.51 6.69 12.23
CA ASN A 53 14.57 6.36 13.30
C ASN A 53 13.95 4.99 13.08
N ILE A 54 13.68 4.63 11.82
CA ILE A 54 13.27 3.29 11.42
C ILE A 54 14.53 2.49 11.09
N LYS A 55 14.95 1.58 11.98
CA LYS A 55 16.03 0.61 11.72
C LYS A 55 15.72 -0.26 10.50
N GLY A 56 16.74 -0.54 9.69
CA GLY A 56 16.67 -1.43 8.52
C GLY A 56 16.56 -2.92 8.84
N ASN A 57 16.85 -3.75 7.85
CA ASN A 57 16.81 -5.20 7.85
C ASN A 57 15.47 -5.77 8.32
N LYS A 58 14.38 -5.20 7.83
CA LYS A 58 13.03 -5.62 8.18
C LYS A 58 12.02 -5.34 7.08
N ILE A 59 10.86 -5.96 7.22
CA ILE A 59 9.67 -5.64 6.45
C ILE A 59 8.93 -4.48 7.14
N LEU A 60 8.62 -3.43 6.37
CA LEU A 60 7.83 -2.29 6.80
C LEU A 60 6.49 -2.30 6.07
N ALA A 61 5.45 -2.74 6.78
CA ALA A 61 4.07 -2.61 6.31
C ALA A 61 3.77 -1.12 6.05
N THR A 62 3.36 -0.82 4.82
CA THR A 62 3.18 0.54 4.31
C THR A 62 1.77 0.70 3.78
N CYS A 63 1.05 1.69 4.30
CA CYS A 63 -0.36 1.92 3.99
C CYS A 63 -1.27 0.72 4.33
N PHE A 64 -1.03 0.03 5.45
CA PHE A 64 -1.89 -1.08 5.87
C PHE A 64 -3.16 -0.56 6.54
N ALA A 65 -3.11 0.60 7.18
CA ALA A 65 -4.26 1.27 7.79
C ALA A 65 -4.92 2.31 6.86
N THR A 66 -4.58 2.31 5.56
CA THR A 66 -5.16 3.12 4.47
C THR A 66 -5.02 2.30 3.17
N ASP A 67 -5.02 2.92 2.00
CA ASP A 67 -4.65 2.26 0.74
C ASP A 67 -3.59 3.13 0.05
N PHE A 68 -2.54 2.49 -0.47
CA PHE A 68 -1.42 3.20 -1.09
C PHE A 68 -1.84 3.90 -2.40
N PHE A 69 -2.80 3.32 -3.12
CA PHE A 69 -3.18 3.74 -4.47
C PHE A 69 -4.43 4.64 -4.51
N LEU A 70 -4.72 5.35 -3.41
CA LEU A 70 -5.79 6.35 -3.36
C LEU A 70 -5.56 7.48 -4.38
N PRO A 71 -6.57 7.91 -5.15
CA PRO A 71 -6.46 9.04 -6.09
C PRO A 71 -5.95 10.34 -5.47
N GLU A 72 -6.39 10.67 -4.26
CA GLU A 72 -6.02 11.89 -3.54
C GLU A 72 -4.53 11.94 -3.19
N THR A 73 -3.86 10.79 -3.26
CA THR A 73 -2.46 10.62 -2.90
C THR A 73 -1.54 10.56 -4.11
N ASP A 74 -2.08 10.71 -5.34
CA ASP A 74 -1.32 10.60 -6.58
C ASP A 74 -0.09 11.52 -6.60
N GLU A 75 -0.23 12.79 -6.20
CA GLU A 75 0.90 13.73 -6.12
C GLU A 75 1.85 13.39 -4.97
N TRP A 76 1.31 12.92 -3.85
CA TRP A 76 2.11 12.56 -2.66
C TRP A 76 2.93 11.30 -2.89
N ARG A 77 2.42 10.35 -3.69
CA ARG A 77 3.17 9.15 -4.09
C ARG A 77 4.46 9.50 -4.82
N LYS A 78 4.49 10.58 -5.62
CA LYS A 78 5.71 11.05 -6.30
C LYS A 78 6.82 11.41 -5.31
N GLU A 79 6.47 11.90 -4.12
CA GLU A 79 7.42 12.19 -3.03
C GLU A 79 7.78 10.93 -2.20
N VAL A 80 6.87 9.95 -2.12
CA VAL A 80 7.08 8.69 -1.39
C VAL A 80 8.01 7.72 -2.13
N TRP A 81 7.97 7.65 -3.46
CA TRP A 81 8.83 6.75 -4.21
C TRP A 81 10.34 6.99 -4.00
N PRO A 82 10.85 8.25 -3.98
CA PRO A 82 12.23 8.53 -3.61
C PRO A 82 12.60 8.03 -2.20
N ILE A 83 11.71 8.16 -1.23
CA ILE A 83 11.91 7.68 0.15
C ILE A 83 12.06 6.16 0.17
N ILE A 84 11.20 5.45 -0.57
CA ILE A 84 11.27 3.98 -0.71
C ILE A 84 12.58 3.58 -1.39
N LYS A 85 12.99 4.29 -2.45
CA LYS A 85 14.21 4.02 -3.19
C LYS A 85 15.47 4.23 -2.33
N GLU A 86 15.49 5.26 -1.47
CA GLU A 86 16.60 5.54 -0.57
C GLU A 86 16.79 4.41 0.46
N ARG A 87 15.69 3.92 1.03
CA ARG A 87 15.69 2.91 2.09
C ARG A 87 15.78 1.48 1.57
N THR A 88 16.85 1.19 0.83
CA THR A 88 17.15 -0.16 0.29
C THR A 88 17.38 -1.22 1.37
N ASP A 89 17.64 -0.80 2.61
CA ASP A 89 17.75 -1.64 3.79
C ASP A 89 16.39 -2.04 4.39
N ILE A 90 15.26 -1.57 3.85
CA ILE A 90 13.91 -1.94 4.28
C ILE A 90 13.16 -2.58 3.11
N GLU A 91 12.47 -3.69 3.38
CA GLU A 91 11.48 -4.23 2.46
C GLU A 91 10.11 -3.59 2.70
N PHE A 92 9.63 -2.78 1.78
CA PHE A 92 8.32 -2.15 1.86
C PHE A 92 7.26 -3.14 1.42
N LEU A 93 6.32 -3.46 2.31
CA LEU A 93 5.17 -4.31 2.03
C LEU A 93 3.95 -3.41 1.84
N ILE A 94 3.40 -3.38 0.63
CA ILE A 94 2.23 -2.57 0.27
C ILE A 94 1.11 -3.51 -0.15
N LEU A 95 -0.08 -3.35 0.42
CA LEU A 95 -1.26 -4.13 0.07
C LEU A 95 -2.36 -3.20 -0.42
N THR A 96 -3.04 -3.54 -1.51
CA THR A 96 -4.09 -2.67 -2.09
C THR A 96 -5.29 -3.44 -2.63
N LYS A 97 -6.45 -2.77 -2.65
CA LYS A 97 -7.65 -3.17 -3.40
C LYS A 97 -7.83 -2.36 -4.70
N ARG A 98 -6.90 -1.45 -4.99
CA ARG A 98 -6.91 -0.49 -6.11
C ARG A 98 -5.75 -0.74 -7.07
N ILE A 99 -5.51 -2.00 -7.40
CA ILE A 99 -4.37 -2.38 -8.24
C ILE A 99 -4.48 -1.79 -9.65
N ASP A 100 -5.70 -1.50 -10.12
CA ASP A 100 -5.98 -0.78 -11.37
C ASP A 100 -5.27 0.57 -11.50
N ARG A 101 -4.91 1.17 -10.36
CA ARG A 101 -4.21 2.45 -10.28
C ARG A 101 -2.70 2.32 -10.15
N PHE A 102 -2.15 1.11 -10.25
CA PHE A 102 -0.71 0.85 -10.03
C PHE A 102 0.19 1.75 -10.88
N LEU A 103 -0.16 1.93 -12.16
CA LEU A 103 0.63 2.74 -13.09
C LEU A 103 0.53 4.27 -12.83
N VAL A 104 -0.41 4.70 -11.99
CA VAL A 104 -0.64 6.12 -11.71
C VAL A 104 0.40 6.62 -10.70
N SER A 105 1.17 7.62 -11.14
CA SER A 105 2.25 8.23 -10.37
C SER A 105 3.39 7.26 -10.04
N LEU A 106 3.70 6.32 -10.94
CA LEU A 106 4.99 5.61 -10.88
C LEU A 106 6.14 6.57 -11.19
N PRO A 107 7.31 6.37 -10.55
CA PRO A 107 8.48 7.17 -10.86
C PRO A 107 9.05 6.75 -12.23
N PRO A 108 9.68 7.67 -12.99
CA PRO A 108 10.16 7.38 -14.35
C PRO A 108 11.25 6.30 -14.39
N ASP A 109 11.93 6.07 -13.28
CA ASP A 109 12.97 5.05 -13.10
C ASP A 109 12.45 3.73 -12.51
N TRP A 110 11.13 3.53 -12.47
CA TRP A 110 10.53 2.30 -11.93
C TRP A 110 11.04 1.03 -12.63
N GLY A 111 11.25 1.07 -13.95
CA GLY A 111 11.72 -0.07 -14.74
C GLY A 111 10.83 -1.30 -14.56
N ALA A 112 11.44 -2.42 -14.14
CA ALA A 112 10.74 -3.68 -13.83
C ALA A 112 10.27 -3.79 -12.36
N GLY A 113 10.41 -2.71 -11.58
CA GLY A 113 10.10 -2.62 -10.17
C GLY A 113 11.33 -2.63 -9.26
N TYR A 114 11.21 -1.92 -8.14
CA TYR A 114 12.26 -1.85 -7.12
C TYR A 114 12.42 -3.16 -6.35
N ASP A 115 13.68 -3.51 -6.06
CA ASP A 115 14.02 -4.73 -5.33
C ASP A 115 13.45 -4.76 -3.91
N ASN A 116 13.33 -3.62 -3.26
CA ASN A 116 12.89 -3.53 -1.89
C ASN A 116 11.37 -3.28 -1.74
N VAL A 117 10.57 -3.56 -2.79
CA VAL A 117 9.12 -3.35 -2.79
C VAL A 117 8.37 -4.64 -3.08
N ASN A 118 7.48 -5.02 -2.16
CA ASN A 118 6.52 -6.11 -2.29
C ASN A 118 5.12 -5.52 -2.46
N ILE A 119 4.49 -5.74 -3.63
CA ILE A 119 3.11 -5.29 -3.90
C ILE A 119 2.15 -6.46 -3.76
N GLY A 120 1.10 -6.24 -2.97
CA GLY A 120 0.02 -7.16 -2.70
C GLY A 120 -1.25 -6.76 -3.42
N CYS A 121 -1.85 -7.71 -4.13
CA CYS A 121 -3.19 -7.55 -4.68
C CYS A 121 -4.21 -8.24 -3.76
N THR A 122 -5.17 -7.48 -3.24
CA THR A 122 -6.28 -8.05 -2.48
C THR A 122 -7.35 -8.59 -3.44
N VAL A 123 -7.82 -9.82 -3.21
CA VAL A 123 -8.92 -10.45 -3.95
C VAL A 123 -9.88 -11.11 -2.96
N GLU A 124 -11.09 -10.58 -2.84
CA GLU A 124 -12.02 -11.01 -1.78
C GLU A 124 -13.00 -12.09 -2.23
N ASN A 125 -13.15 -12.27 -3.55
CA ASN A 125 -14.07 -13.21 -4.19
C ASN A 125 -13.60 -13.48 -5.64
N GLN A 126 -14.25 -14.41 -6.36
CA GLN A 126 -13.81 -14.80 -7.70
C GLN A 126 -13.90 -13.62 -8.68
N LYS A 127 -14.95 -12.80 -8.55
CA LYS A 127 -15.12 -11.62 -9.41
C LYS A 127 -13.92 -10.68 -9.31
N LEU A 128 -13.51 -10.32 -8.09
CA LEU A 128 -12.38 -9.41 -7.87
C LEU A 128 -11.04 -10.07 -8.24
N ALA A 129 -10.92 -11.39 -8.13
CA ALA A 129 -9.77 -12.11 -8.69
C ALA A 129 -9.69 -11.96 -10.21
N ASN A 130 -10.79 -12.21 -10.91
CA ASN A 130 -10.88 -12.07 -12.37
C ASN A 130 -10.66 -10.63 -12.84
N ASP A 131 -11.11 -9.64 -12.09
CA ASP A 131 -10.94 -8.23 -12.45
C ASP A 131 -9.51 -7.71 -12.18
N ARG A 132 -8.90 -8.10 -11.05
CA ARG A 132 -7.66 -7.49 -10.55
C ARG A 132 -6.40 -8.27 -10.92
N LEU A 133 -6.45 -9.59 -10.95
CA LEU A 133 -5.25 -10.40 -11.20
C LEU A 133 -4.69 -10.25 -12.62
N PRO A 134 -5.50 -10.14 -13.70
CA PRO A 134 -4.96 -9.88 -15.03
C PRO A 134 -4.14 -8.59 -15.10
N LEU A 135 -4.64 -7.52 -14.47
CA LEU A 135 -3.91 -6.25 -14.33
C LEU A 135 -2.61 -6.45 -13.53
N PHE A 136 -2.72 -7.04 -12.34
CA PHE A 136 -1.60 -7.30 -11.43
C PHE A 136 -0.46 -8.13 -12.06
N LEU A 137 -0.82 -9.10 -12.90
CA LEU A 137 0.13 -9.93 -13.65
C LEU A 137 0.77 -9.16 -14.81
N SER A 138 0.02 -8.27 -15.47
CA SER A 138 0.54 -7.46 -16.59
C SER A 138 1.51 -6.36 -16.18
N TYR A 139 1.44 -5.88 -14.93
CA TYR A 139 2.23 -4.73 -14.47
C TYR A 139 3.68 -5.07 -14.11
N PRO A 140 4.62 -4.11 -14.26
CA PRO A 140 6.04 -4.30 -13.96
C PRO A 140 6.31 -4.33 -12.44
N ILE A 141 5.89 -5.41 -11.78
CA ILE A 141 6.09 -5.61 -10.34
C ILE A 141 7.13 -6.71 -10.16
N LYS A 142 8.17 -6.48 -9.36
CA LYS A 142 9.23 -7.49 -9.15
C LYS A 142 8.82 -8.56 -8.14
N ARG A 143 8.27 -8.13 -7.00
CA ARG A 143 7.82 -9.02 -5.92
C ARG A 143 6.32 -8.86 -5.70
N ARG A 144 5.60 -9.97 -5.88
CA ARG A 144 4.13 -10.03 -5.82
C ARG A 144 3.69 -10.93 -4.68
N PHE A 145 2.57 -10.57 -4.06
CA PHE A 145 1.78 -11.50 -3.28
C PHE A 145 0.28 -11.26 -3.53
N ILE A 146 -0.52 -12.29 -3.30
CA ILE A 146 -1.98 -12.20 -3.37
C ILE A 146 -2.49 -12.31 -1.95
N ALA A 147 -3.44 -11.46 -1.57
CA ALA A 147 -4.10 -11.51 -0.28
C ALA A 147 -5.59 -11.77 -0.47
N CYS A 148 -6.03 -12.96 -0.08
CA CYS A 148 -7.44 -13.29 -0.12
C CYS A 148 -8.14 -12.80 1.17
N ALA A 149 -8.41 -11.49 1.27
CA ALA A 149 -8.82 -10.87 2.54
C ALA A 149 -9.70 -9.59 2.43
N PRO A 150 -10.82 -9.51 3.18
CA PRO A 150 -11.51 -10.64 3.80
C PRO A 150 -12.02 -11.60 2.72
N LEU A 151 -11.83 -12.90 2.92
CA LEU A 151 -12.37 -13.91 2.00
C LEU A 151 -13.89 -13.94 2.17
N LEU A 152 -14.63 -13.64 1.10
CA LEU A 152 -16.10 -13.61 1.10
C LEU A 152 -16.70 -14.90 0.56
N GLU A 153 -15.97 -15.58 -0.34
CA GLU A 153 -16.34 -16.84 -0.96
C GLU A 153 -15.08 -17.60 -1.40
N ALA A 154 -15.24 -18.80 -1.92
CA ALA A 154 -14.14 -19.55 -2.54
C ALA A 154 -13.59 -18.81 -3.78
N ILE A 155 -12.29 -18.98 -4.04
CA ILE A 155 -11.59 -18.43 -5.20
C ILE A 155 -10.80 -19.58 -5.83
N ASP A 156 -10.97 -19.74 -7.15
CA ASP A 156 -10.30 -20.72 -8.01
C ASP A 156 -9.05 -20.14 -8.68
#